data_AF-A0A955X0H0-F1
#
_entry.id   AF-A0A955X0H0-F1
#
_cell.length_a   1.000
_cell.length_b   1.000
_cell.length_c   1.000
_cell.angle_alpha   90.00
_cell.angle_beta   90.00
_cell.angle_gamma   90.00
#
_symmetry.space_group_name_H-M   'P 1'
#
loop_
_entity.id
_entity.type
_entity.pdbx_description
1 polymer ?
#
loop_
_entity_poly.entity_id
_entity_poly.type
_entity_poly.pdbx_seq_one_letter_code
_entity_poly.pdbx_strand_id
1 'polypeptide(L)'
;MMRRAHWLGASLLGLALLTRAAPAGAQDAQRFQPAPGVVNYFSVDGARTVRKWQIVPALWVHTARRPLVTRTTDNEILEDKVYVDQLTTINVTGVVGLGWGLEIGLDLPLHVVSGDVLADQDLEGFKVGDLRLLPKWGLLVPDGTRRTFGLALAAPITIGLGDQANAAYVGEAGITVVPKAIFEALFEKLRFALDLGVRLREAQSLGSLDLTHELVYGMGLGVPLIPGLEIIGEAFGAAPIQDVRDRSRSKPLEVDLGARYTLPVGLAITGGVGSGLTADVGAPQWRAFLGLAWAQDKCGPDSDGDGVGDECDLCPRKADADQLDTDGDRMGDACDADDDGDAIVDSRDNCPLIANSDQHNSDG
;
A
#
# COMPACT_ATOMS: atom_id res chain seq x y z
N MET A 1 -44.36 5.25 -37.34
CA MET A 1 -42.93 5.47 -37.07
C MET A 1 -42.71 5.46 -35.56
N MET A 2 -42.41 4.29 -34.97
CA MET A 2 -42.09 4.14 -33.55
C MET A 2 -40.59 3.92 -33.42
N ARG A 3 -39.91 4.79 -32.67
CA ARG A 3 -38.47 4.70 -32.38
C ARG A 3 -38.24 3.59 -31.34
N ARG A 4 -37.34 2.66 -31.65
CA ARG A 4 -36.87 1.59 -30.75
C ARG A 4 -35.84 2.15 -29.77
N ALA A 5 -36.12 2.07 -28.47
CA ALA A 5 -35.15 2.24 -27.40
C ALA A 5 -34.21 1.02 -27.36
N HIS A 6 -32.90 1.26 -27.42
CA HIS A 6 -31.88 0.23 -27.24
C HIS A 6 -31.50 0.18 -25.76
N TRP A 7 -31.73 -0.97 -25.13
CA TRP A 7 -31.19 -1.33 -23.83
C TRP A 7 -29.74 -1.79 -24.03
N LEU A 8 -28.77 -1.04 -23.50
CA LEU A 8 -27.39 -1.52 -23.32
C LEU A 8 -27.32 -2.26 -21.99
N GLY A 9 -27.43 -3.58 -22.06
CA GLY A 9 -27.12 -4.47 -20.94
C GLY A 9 -25.62 -4.46 -20.68
N ALA A 10 -25.25 -4.25 -19.42
CA ALA A 10 -23.89 -4.39 -18.92
C ALA A 10 -23.43 -5.84 -19.06
N SER A 11 -22.50 -6.09 -19.98
CA SER A 11 -21.76 -7.35 -20.03
C SER A 11 -20.65 -7.32 -18.98
N LEU A 12 -20.91 -7.99 -17.85
CA LEU A 12 -19.88 -8.44 -16.91
C LEU A 12 -18.85 -9.28 -17.68
N LEU A 13 -17.61 -8.78 -17.78
CA LEU A 13 -16.47 -9.58 -18.22
C LEU A 13 -16.27 -10.74 -17.24
N GLY A 14 -16.68 -11.93 -17.65
CA GLY A 14 -16.25 -13.17 -17.01
C GLY A 14 -14.79 -13.43 -17.36
N LEU A 15 -13.89 -13.19 -16.39
CA LEU A 15 -12.52 -13.67 -16.47
C LEU A 15 -12.54 -15.18 -16.19
N ALA A 16 -12.58 -15.99 -17.25
CA ALA A 16 -12.44 -17.44 -17.12
C ALA A 16 -11.00 -17.76 -16.73
N LEU A 17 -10.75 -17.98 -15.44
CA LEU A 17 -9.49 -18.46 -14.90
C LEU A 17 -9.26 -19.91 -15.34
N LEU A 18 -8.19 -20.15 -16.08
CA LEU A 18 -7.66 -21.49 -16.32
C LEU A 18 -7.07 -22.01 -15.00
N THR A 19 -7.89 -22.70 -14.20
CA THR A 19 -7.47 -23.34 -12.95
C THR A 19 -6.67 -24.60 -13.28
N ARG A 20 -5.36 -24.57 -13.09
CA ARG A 20 -4.55 -25.79 -12.98
C ARG A 20 -4.44 -26.13 -11.49
N ALA A 21 -4.75 -27.37 -11.12
CA ALA A 21 -4.60 -27.82 -9.74
C ALA A 21 -3.17 -27.55 -9.26
N ALA A 22 -3.07 -26.81 -8.16
CA ALA A 22 -1.84 -26.56 -7.43
C ALA A 22 -1.16 -27.87 -7.01
N PRO A 23 0.16 -28.04 -7.13
CA PRO A 23 0.86 -29.06 -6.36
C PRO A 23 0.73 -28.74 -4.86
N ALA A 24 0.62 -29.77 -4.03
CA ALA A 24 0.57 -29.61 -2.58
C ALA A 24 1.80 -28.85 -2.08
N GLY A 25 1.61 -27.78 -1.30
CA GLY A 25 2.68 -27.07 -0.61
C GLY A 25 2.97 -25.64 -1.07
N ALA A 26 2.63 -25.25 -2.30
CA ALA A 26 2.84 -23.89 -2.83
C ALA A 26 1.80 -22.90 -2.27
N GLN A 27 2.04 -22.40 -1.05
CA GLN A 27 1.19 -21.41 -0.40
C GLN A 27 2.00 -20.28 0.23
N ASP A 28 1.66 -19.03 -0.09
CA ASP A 28 2.20 -17.86 0.60
C ASP A 28 1.48 -17.69 1.95
N ALA A 29 2.22 -17.97 3.01
CA ALA A 29 1.77 -17.81 4.38
C ALA A 29 2.41 -16.60 5.08
N GLN A 30 3.15 -15.77 4.33
CA GLN A 30 3.75 -14.54 4.84
C GLN A 30 2.64 -13.50 5.11
N ARG A 31 2.81 -12.76 6.21
CA ARG A 31 1.84 -11.74 6.66
C ARG A 31 2.35 -10.33 6.44
N PHE A 32 3.60 -10.08 6.85
CA PHE A 32 4.26 -8.82 6.59
C PHE A 32 4.59 -8.72 5.10
N GLN A 33 3.93 -7.78 4.45
CA GLN A 33 4.19 -7.40 3.08
C GLN A 33 4.31 -5.86 3.09
N PRO A 34 5.47 -5.29 2.76
CA PRO A 34 5.64 -3.83 2.82
C PRO A 34 4.56 -3.12 2.01
N ALA A 35 3.90 -2.14 2.65
CA ALA A 35 2.96 -1.26 1.98
C ALA A 35 3.77 -0.33 1.05
N PRO A 36 3.36 -0.17 -0.22
CA PRO A 36 4.25 0.41 -1.21
C PRO A 36 4.28 1.94 -1.09
N GLY A 37 5.38 2.60 -1.45
CA GLY A 37 5.51 4.06 -1.39
C GLY A 37 5.91 4.63 -0.01
N VAL A 38 5.72 5.94 0.18
CA VAL A 38 6.21 6.70 1.37
C VAL A 38 5.11 7.22 2.29
N VAL A 39 3.85 7.11 1.88
CA VAL A 39 2.70 7.66 2.62
C VAL A 39 2.06 6.66 3.58
N ASN A 40 2.45 5.38 3.50
CA ASN A 40 1.96 4.26 4.30
C ASN A 40 2.76 4.06 5.59
N TYR A 41 2.43 3.05 6.39
CA TYR A 41 3.16 2.68 7.62
C TYR A 41 4.30 1.72 7.24
N PHE A 42 4.40 0.51 7.81
CA PHE A 42 5.34 -0.50 7.31
C PHE A 42 4.63 -1.48 6.39
N SER A 43 3.65 -2.24 6.91
CA SER A 43 2.78 -3.14 6.15
C SER A 43 1.32 -2.68 6.11
N VAL A 44 0.95 -1.74 7.00
CA VAL A 44 -0.38 -1.11 7.03
C VAL A 44 -0.44 0.04 6.02
N ASP A 45 -1.51 0.09 5.22
CA ASP A 45 -1.74 1.17 4.26
C ASP A 45 -2.36 2.41 4.93
N GLY A 46 -1.99 3.58 4.42
CA GLY A 46 -2.70 4.84 4.66
C GLY A 46 -3.68 5.14 3.53
N ALA A 47 -4.64 6.02 3.80
CA ALA A 47 -5.64 6.43 2.81
C ALA A 47 -5.07 7.36 1.74
N ARG A 48 -3.95 8.03 2.05
CA ARG A 48 -3.22 8.87 1.10
C ARG A 48 -2.60 8.04 -0.03
N THR A 49 -2.46 8.69 -1.18
CA THR A 49 -1.81 8.14 -2.36
C THR A 49 -0.63 9.01 -2.79
N VAL A 50 0.30 8.45 -3.53
CA VAL A 50 1.38 9.20 -4.18
C VAL A 50 0.81 10.20 -5.20
N ARG A 51 1.54 11.28 -5.46
CA ARG A 51 1.07 12.36 -6.34
C ARG A 51 0.94 11.87 -7.79
N LYS A 52 0.10 12.56 -8.58
CA LYS A 52 -0.08 12.29 -10.01
C LYS A 52 1.28 12.30 -10.74
N TRP A 53 1.55 11.23 -11.49
CA TRP A 53 2.80 10.97 -12.22
C TRP A 53 4.07 10.92 -11.37
N GLN A 54 3.95 10.86 -10.05
CA GLN A 54 5.07 10.58 -9.17
C GLN A 54 5.37 9.08 -9.23
N ILE A 55 6.63 8.74 -9.45
CA ILE A 55 7.12 7.36 -9.40
C ILE A 55 7.94 7.21 -8.13
N VAL A 56 7.64 6.18 -7.35
CA VAL A 56 8.31 5.89 -6.09
C VAL A 56 8.92 4.50 -6.17
N PRO A 57 10.19 4.37 -6.64
CA PRO A 57 10.93 3.13 -6.46
C PRO A 57 11.26 2.92 -4.98
N ALA A 58 11.18 1.67 -4.54
CA ALA A 58 11.55 1.27 -3.19
C ALA A 58 12.23 -0.11 -3.18
N LEU A 59 13.11 -0.27 -2.21
CA LEU A 59 13.77 -1.51 -1.87
C LEU A 59 13.57 -1.77 -0.39
N TRP A 60 13.00 -2.92 -0.04
CA TRP A 60 12.93 -3.37 1.34
C TRP A 60 13.74 -4.63 1.53
N VAL A 61 14.35 -4.76 2.69
CA VAL A 61 14.97 -5.98 3.18
C VAL A 61 14.39 -6.25 4.55
N HIS A 62 13.80 -7.42 4.74
CA HIS A 62 13.32 -7.85 6.04
C HIS A 62 13.71 -9.29 6.33
N THR A 63 13.98 -9.58 7.60
CA THR A 63 14.35 -10.91 8.05
C THR A 63 13.51 -11.31 9.24
N ALA A 64 13.08 -12.57 9.27
CA ALA A 64 12.13 -13.10 10.22
C ALA A 64 12.61 -14.46 10.74
N ARG A 65 12.54 -14.65 12.06
CA ARG A 65 12.95 -15.89 12.73
C ARG A 65 11.74 -16.75 13.03
N ARG A 66 11.85 -18.04 12.69
CA ARG A 66 10.79 -19.04 12.89
C ARG A 66 9.40 -18.56 12.45
N PRO A 67 9.23 -18.07 11.21
CA PRO A 67 7.95 -17.54 10.76
C PRO A 67 6.94 -18.65 10.38
N LEU A 68 7.41 -19.90 10.24
CA LEU A 68 6.58 -21.08 10.03
C LEU A 68 6.82 -22.10 11.14
N VAL A 69 5.95 -22.05 12.15
CA VAL A 69 5.87 -23.05 13.21
C VAL A 69 4.46 -23.63 13.20
N THR A 70 4.37 -24.96 13.23
CA THR A 70 3.09 -25.65 13.40
C THR A 70 3.09 -26.37 14.73
N ARG A 71 1.96 -26.35 15.42
CA ARG A 71 1.79 -27.14 16.63
C ARG A 71 1.19 -28.49 16.26
N THR A 72 1.93 -29.56 16.48
CA THR A 72 1.40 -30.92 16.35
C THR A 72 1.05 -31.46 17.73
N THR A 73 0.04 -32.33 17.79
CA THR A 73 -0.31 -33.05 19.01
C THR A 73 0.18 -34.48 18.81
N ASP A 74 1.30 -34.83 19.42
CA ASP A 74 1.79 -36.21 19.44
C ASP A 74 1.71 -36.75 20.87
N ASN A 75 0.97 -37.85 21.06
CA ASN A 75 0.73 -38.47 22.37
C ASN A 75 0.30 -37.51 23.50
N GLU A 76 -0.65 -36.61 23.24
CA GLU A 76 -1.15 -35.58 24.18
C GLU A 76 -0.12 -34.53 24.62
N ILE A 77 1.09 -34.53 24.03
CA ILE A 77 2.10 -33.49 24.20
C ILE A 77 2.03 -32.55 23.00
N LEU A 78 1.94 -31.25 23.27
CA LEU A 78 2.02 -30.22 22.23
C LEU A 78 3.50 -30.01 21.89
N GLU A 79 3.88 -30.39 20.67
CA GLU A 79 5.24 -30.17 20.17
C GLU A 79 5.21 -29.18 19.00
N ASP A 80 6.05 -28.15 19.09
CA ASP A 80 6.18 -27.13 18.06
C ASP A 80 7.20 -27.61 17.01
N LYS A 81 6.73 -27.90 15.80
CA LYS A 81 7.59 -28.23 14.66
C LYS A 81 7.93 -26.96 13.89
N VAL A 82 9.21 -26.65 13.79
CA VAL A 82 9.74 -25.52 13.04
C VAL A 82 10.08 -25.99 11.63
N TYR A 83 9.42 -25.41 10.62
CA TYR A 83 9.71 -25.71 9.22
C TYR A 83 10.59 -24.67 8.56
N VAL A 84 10.48 -23.40 8.94
CA VAL A 84 11.37 -22.34 8.47
C VAL A 84 12.07 -21.75 9.68
N ASP A 85 13.39 -21.84 9.71
CA ASP A 85 14.20 -21.31 10.80
C ASP A 85 14.49 -19.82 10.60
N GLN A 86 14.84 -19.41 9.38
CA GLN A 86 15.06 -18.02 8.99
C GLN A 86 14.46 -17.76 7.60
N LEU A 87 13.76 -16.63 7.46
CA LEU A 87 13.32 -16.10 6.16
C LEU A 87 13.86 -14.69 6.01
N THR A 88 14.66 -14.44 4.98
CA THR A 88 15.03 -13.09 4.54
C THR A 88 14.36 -12.79 3.21
N THR A 89 13.73 -11.63 3.08
CA THR A 89 13.07 -11.20 1.85
C THR A 89 13.59 -9.85 1.42
N ILE A 90 13.83 -9.72 0.12
CA ILE A 90 14.14 -8.46 -0.55
C ILE A 90 12.94 -8.13 -1.44
N ASN A 91 12.23 -7.06 -1.14
CA ASN A 91 11.14 -6.58 -1.99
C ASN A 91 11.66 -5.47 -2.90
N VAL A 92 11.52 -5.68 -4.20
CA VAL A 92 11.73 -4.63 -5.21
C VAL A 92 10.36 -4.09 -5.59
N THR A 93 10.08 -2.87 -5.17
CA THR A 93 8.76 -2.25 -5.29
C THR A 93 8.83 -0.98 -6.13
N GLY A 94 7.80 -0.71 -6.91
CA GLY A 94 7.63 0.57 -7.61
C GLY A 94 6.17 1.00 -7.59
N VAL A 95 5.91 2.26 -7.27
CA VAL A 95 4.55 2.84 -7.30
C VAL A 95 4.49 3.98 -8.28
N VAL A 96 3.38 4.10 -9.00
CA VAL A 96 3.06 5.28 -9.79
C VAL A 96 1.71 5.85 -9.39
N GLY A 97 1.66 7.15 -9.12
CA GLY A 97 0.41 7.87 -8.95
C GLY A 97 -0.18 8.25 -10.30
N LEU A 98 -1.49 8.10 -10.46
CA LEU A 98 -2.19 8.35 -11.73
C LEU A 98 -3.07 9.61 -11.67
N GLY A 99 -3.24 10.20 -10.48
CA GLY A 99 -4.17 11.29 -10.23
C GLY A 99 -5.54 10.77 -9.78
N TRP A 100 -6.45 11.68 -9.40
CA TRP A 100 -7.79 11.34 -8.87
C TRP A 100 -7.78 10.41 -7.65
N GLY A 101 -6.68 10.43 -6.89
CA GLY A 101 -6.45 9.53 -5.77
C GLY A 101 -6.11 8.09 -6.19
N LEU A 102 -5.81 7.81 -7.46
CA LEU A 102 -5.45 6.46 -7.92
C LEU A 102 -3.92 6.28 -7.93
N GLU A 103 -3.45 5.15 -7.44
CA GLU A 103 -2.08 4.67 -7.61
C GLU A 103 -2.04 3.19 -7.96
N ILE A 104 -0.96 2.78 -8.64
CA ILE A 104 -0.68 1.39 -8.96
C ILE A 104 0.74 1.08 -8.49
N GLY A 105 0.86 0.13 -7.58
CA GLY A 105 2.13 -0.46 -7.18
C GLY A 105 2.41 -1.79 -7.87
N LEU A 106 3.68 -2.10 -8.05
CA LEU A 106 4.19 -3.41 -8.42
C LEU A 106 5.24 -3.82 -7.39
N ASP A 107 5.17 -5.06 -6.92
CA ASP A 107 6.11 -5.59 -5.92
C ASP A 107 6.58 -6.99 -6.33
N LEU A 108 7.90 -7.20 -6.31
CA LEU A 108 8.54 -8.48 -6.56
C LEU A 108 9.37 -8.90 -5.33
N PRO A 109 8.91 -9.90 -4.57
CA PRO A 109 9.64 -10.43 -3.43
C PRO A 109 10.66 -11.49 -3.85
N LEU A 110 11.88 -11.38 -3.32
CA LEU A 110 12.96 -12.33 -3.49
C LEU A 110 13.32 -12.89 -2.11
N HIS A 111 13.20 -14.21 -1.93
CA HIS A 111 13.37 -14.87 -0.64
C HIS A 111 14.69 -15.63 -0.56
N VAL A 112 15.30 -15.61 0.61
CA VAL A 112 16.36 -16.52 1.04
C VAL A 112 15.85 -17.23 2.27
N VAL A 113 15.63 -18.53 2.14
CA VAL A 113 14.99 -19.36 3.14
C VAL A 113 16.03 -20.31 3.73
N SER A 114 16.06 -20.39 5.06
CA SER A 114 16.72 -21.47 5.80
C SER A 114 15.61 -22.22 6.52
N GLY A 115 15.38 -23.47 6.11
CA GLY A 115 14.25 -24.27 6.57
C GLY A 115 14.49 -25.75 6.35
N ASP A 116 13.59 -26.55 6.88
CA ASP A 116 13.54 -28.00 6.73
C ASP A 116 12.52 -28.38 5.64
N VAL A 117 12.39 -29.68 5.36
CA VAL A 117 11.49 -30.20 4.34
C VAL A 117 10.02 -29.99 4.73
N LEU A 118 9.23 -29.45 3.81
CA LEU A 118 7.79 -29.28 3.93
C LEU A 118 7.09 -29.83 2.69
N ALA A 119 6.13 -30.75 2.89
CA ALA A 119 5.38 -31.40 1.80
C ALA A 119 6.30 -31.99 0.70
N ASP A 120 7.35 -32.71 1.11
CA ASP A 120 8.38 -33.31 0.24
C ASP A 120 9.20 -32.29 -0.59
N GLN A 121 9.08 -30.99 -0.30
CA GLN A 121 9.89 -29.94 -0.90
C GLN A 121 10.94 -29.42 0.07
N ASP A 122 12.16 -29.26 -0.43
CA ASP A 122 13.23 -28.58 0.30
C ASP A 122 12.95 -27.07 0.32
N LEU A 123 12.88 -26.52 1.54
CA LEU A 123 12.68 -25.10 1.73
C LEU A 123 13.98 -24.32 1.65
N GLU A 124 15.15 -24.95 1.78
CA GLU A 124 16.43 -24.24 1.83
C GLU A 124 16.78 -23.57 0.49
N GLY A 125 17.30 -22.34 0.55
CA GLY A 125 17.89 -21.63 -0.58
C GLY A 125 17.15 -20.38 -1.04
N PHE A 126 17.52 -19.90 -2.23
CA PHE A 126 16.93 -18.72 -2.86
C PHE A 126 15.65 -19.10 -3.60
N LYS A 127 14.58 -18.31 -3.40
CA LYS A 127 13.28 -18.50 -4.04
C LYS A 127 12.77 -17.15 -4.54
N VAL A 128 12.20 -17.12 -5.74
CA VAL A 128 11.47 -15.95 -6.24
C VAL A 128 10.03 -16.11 -5.81
N GLY A 129 9.51 -15.14 -5.05
CA GLY A 129 8.11 -15.14 -4.66
C GLY A 129 7.22 -14.59 -5.76
N ASP A 130 5.95 -14.46 -5.45
CA ASP A 130 4.95 -14.09 -6.45
C ASP A 130 4.93 -12.60 -6.76
N LEU A 131 4.65 -12.26 -8.02
CA LEU A 131 4.48 -10.88 -8.44
C LEU A 131 3.19 -10.32 -7.85
N ARG A 132 3.26 -9.12 -7.28
CA ARG A 132 2.11 -8.45 -6.67
C ARG A 132 1.78 -7.15 -7.40
N LEU A 133 0.53 -7.00 -7.80
CA LEU A 133 -0.05 -5.75 -8.29
C LEU A 133 -0.86 -5.10 -7.16
N LEU A 134 -0.60 -3.83 -6.87
CA LEU A 134 -1.09 -3.12 -5.69
C LEU A 134 -1.89 -1.88 -6.10
N PRO A 135 -3.11 -2.03 -6.65
CA PRO A 135 -3.96 -0.89 -6.94
C PRO A 135 -4.55 -0.32 -5.64
N LYS A 136 -4.48 1.01 -5.48
CA LYS A 136 -5.13 1.74 -4.39
C LYS A 136 -5.81 3.00 -4.91
N TRP A 137 -7.01 3.25 -4.41
CA TRP A 137 -7.82 4.41 -4.73
C TRP A 137 -8.23 5.15 -3.44
N GLY A 138 -7.58 6.29 -3.19
CA GLY A 138 -7.98 7.28 -2.18
C GLY A 138 -9.27 7.97 -2.59
N LEU A 139 -10.38 7.52 -2.01
CA LEU A 139 -11.72 8.08 -2.23
C LEU A 139 -11.85 9.44 -1.55
N LEU A 140 -11.30 9.54 -0.34
CA LEU A 140 -11.19 10.77 0.44
C LEU A 140 -9.76 10.84 0.95
N VAL A 141 -8.98 11.77 0.42
CA VAL A 141 -7.60 11.98 0.86
C VAL A 141 -7.61 13.04 1.98
N PRO A 142 -7.02 12.76 3.15
CA PRO A 142 -6.89 13.73 4.23
C PRO A 142 -5.75 14.70 3.96
N ASP A 143 -5.97 15.98 4.23
CA ASP A 143 -5.00 17.08 4.07
C ASP A 143 -4.47 17.60 5.42
N GLY A 144 -5.08 17.18 6.54
CA GLY A 144 -4.69 17.58 7.89
C GLY A 144 -5.12 18.99 8.30
N THR A 145 -5.72 19.77 7.41
CA THR A 145 -6.17 21.15 7.68
C THR A 145 -7.70 21.24 7.66
N ARG A 146 -8.33 20.99 6.51
CA ARG A 146 -9.79 21.00 6.34
C ARG A 146 -10.37 19.61 6.55
N ARG A 147 -9.60 18.58 6.20
CA ARG A 147 -10.02 17.18 6.26
C ARG A 147 -9.00 16.35 7.03
N THR A 148 -9.39 15.99 8.25
CA THR A 148 -8.59 15.19 9.18
C THR A 148 -8.81 13.69 9.04
N PHE A 149 -9.68 13.22 8.14
CA PHE A 149 -9.91 11.79 7.92
C PHE A 149 -9.92 11.44 6.43
N GLY A 150 -9.52 10.20 6.15
CA GLY A 150 -9.38 9.65 4.82
C GLY A 150 -10.02 8.29 4.68
N LEU A 151 -10.44 7.98 3.45
CA LEU A 151 -10.96 6.68 3.05
C LEU A 151 -10.29 6.26 1.75
N ALA A 152 -9.83 5.02 1.68
CA ALA A 152 -9.33 4.43 0.45
C ALA A 152 -9.80 2.98 0.29
N LEU A 153 -9.77 2.51 -0.94
CA LEU A 153 -9.92 1.10 -1.29
C LEU A 153 -8.61 0.60 -1.90
N ALA A 154 -8.19 -0.60 -1.54
CA ALA A 154 -7.10 -1.28 -2.20
C ALA A 154 -7.53 -2.70 -2.58
N ALA A 155 -6.90 -3.27 -3.61
CA ALA A 155 -7.11 -4.65 -3.97
C ALA A 155 -5.80 -5.32 -4.41
N PRO A 156 -4.84 -5.57 -3.49
CA PRO A 156 -3.66 -6.35 -3.80
C PRO A 156 -3.99 -7.66 -4.53
N ILE A 157 -3.30 -7.89 -5.63
CA ILE A 157 -3.42 -9.08 -6.48
C ILE A 157 -2.07 -9.76 -6.50
N THR A 158 -2.01 -11.01 -6.10
CA THR A 158 -0.80 -11.84 -6.16
C THR A 158 -0.92 -12.81 -7.33
N ILE A 159 0.13 -12.93 -8.13
CA ILE A 159 0.18 -13.76 -9.34
C ILE A 159 1.34 -14.74 -9.22
N GLY A 160 1.01 -16.04 -9.13
CA GLY A 160 2.00 -17.11 -9.10
C GLY A 160 2.82 -17.22 -10.38
N LEU A 161 4.14 -17.05 -10.31
CA LEU A 161 5.05 -17.02 -11.47
C LEU A 161 5.53 -18.41 -11.96
N GLY A 162 4.93 -19.49 -11.47
CA GLY A 162 4.98 -20.80 -12.15
C GLY A 162 6.11 -21.77 -11.79
N ASP A 163 7.06 -21.46 -10.91
CA ASP A 163 7.96 -22.48 -10.33
C ASP A 163 7.36 -23.10 -9.04
N GLN A 164 6.20 -23.73 -9.23
CA GLN A 164 5.38 -24.29 -8.15
C GLN A 164 6.01 -25.52 -7.48
N ALA A 165 7.09 -26.06 -8.06
CA ALA A 165 7.87 -27.17 -7.48
C ALA A 165 8.85 -26.71 -6.40
N ASN A 166 9.10 -25.40 -6.28
CA ASN A 166 9.98 -24.79 -5.27
C ASN A 166 9.29 -23.68 -4.46
N ALA A 167 8.01 -23.41 -4.71
CA ALA A 167 7.26 -22.29 -4.14
C ALA A 167 6.70 -22.54 -2.74
N ALA A 168 7.01 -23.69 -2.12
CA ALA A 168 6.49 -23.99 -0.80
C ALA A 168 6.79 -22.86 0.20
N TYR A 169 5.75 -22.44 0.95
CA TYR A 169 5.74 -21.33 1.90
C TYR A 169 5.90 -19.89 1.35
N VAL A 170 6.37 -19.71 0.10
CA VAL A 170 6.73 -18.39 -0.45
C VAL A 170 6.00 -17.99 -1.74
N GLY A 171 5.18 -18.86 -2.31
CA GLY A 171 4.37 -18.57 -3.48
C GLY A 171 3.01 -19.24 -3.40
N GLU A 172 2.02 -18.64 -4.02
CA GLU A 172 0.65 -19.14 -4.15
C GLU A 172 0.48 -19.92 -5.45
N ALA A 173 -0.39 -20.92 -5.39
CA ALA A 173 -0.90 -21.54 -6.58
C ALA A 173 -2.08 -20.74 -7.13
N GLY A 174 -1.80 -19.89 -8.11
CA GLY A 174 -2.81 -19.17 -8.88
C GLY A 174 -2.86 -17.68 -8.56
N ILE A 175 -4.07 -17.13 -8.49
CA ILE A 175 -4.30 -15.70 -8.26
C ILE A 175 -5.00 -15.53 -6.92
N THR A 176 -4.40 -14.73 -6.05
CA THR A 176 -5.03 -14.30 -4.79
C THR A 176 -5.41 -12.83 -4.91
N VAL A 177 -6.59 -12.47 -4.43
CA VAL A 177 -7.05 -11.07 -4.37
C VAL A 177 -7.42 -10.71 -2.94
N VAL A 178 -7.00 -9.53 -2.49
CA VAL A 178 -7.28 -9.03 -1.15
C VAL A 178 -8.01 -7.69 -1.23
N PRO A 179 -9.31 -7.62 -1.55
CA PRO A 179 -10.07 -6.39 -1.40
C PRO A 179 -9.97 -5.86 0.04
N LYS A 180 -9.63 -4.59 0.18
CA LYS A 180 -9.36 -3.92 1.46
C LYS A 180 -9.97 -2.52 1.49
N ALA A 181 -10.64 -2.20 2.60
CA ALA A 181 -11.02 -0.85 2.96
C ALA A 181 -9.99 -0.27 3.94
N ILE A 182 -9.61 0.98 3.72
CA ILE A 182 -8.58 1.68 4.47
C ILE A 182 -9.21 2.96 5.02
N PHE A 183 -9.08 3.17 6.32
CA PHE A 183 -9.41 4.42 6.99
C PHE A 183 -8.14 5.04 7.54
N GLU A 184 -7.98 6.36 7.38
CA GLU A 184 -6.88 7.11 7.99
C GLU A 184 -7.44 8.31 8.74
N ALA A 185 -6.83 8.68 9.86
CA ALA A 185 -7.13 9.90 10.59
C ALA A 185 -5.85 10.62 11.02
N LEU A 186 -5.89 11.94 10.96
CA LEU A 186 -4.82 12.87 11.29
C LEU A 186 -5.29 13.75 12.46
N PHE A 187 -4.68 13.59 13.62
CA PHE A 187 -5.00 14.32 14.84
C PHE A 187 -3.78 15.07 15.35
N GLU A 188 -3.68 16.36 15.04
CA GLU A 188 -2.49 17.18 15.33
C GLU A 188 -1.22 16.56 14.74
N LYS A 189 -0.42 15.89 15.59
CA LYS A 189 0.79 15.16 15.19
C LYS A 189 0.51 13.67 15.00
N LEU A 190 -0.55 13.11 15.56
CA LEU A 190 -0.82 11.69 15.47
C LEU A 190 -1.44 11.33 14.12
N ARG A 191 -0.87 10.32 13.47
CA ARG A 191 -1.46 9.62 12.34
C ARG A 191 -1.96 8.26 12.78
N PHE A 192 -3.16 7.91 12.38
CA PHE A 192 -3.79 6.63 12.66
C PHE A 192 -4.30 6.03 11.35
N ALA A 193 -4.12 4.73 11.14
CA ALA A 193 -4.78 4.01 10.07
C ALA A 193 -5.37 2.69 10.55
N LEU A 194 -6.44 2.28 9.87
CA LEU A 194 -7.12 1.01 10.06
C LEU A 194 -7.38 0.38 8.69
N ASP A 195 -6.89 -0.84 8.55
CA ASP A 195 -6.99 -1.68 7.37
C ASP A 195 -7.92 -2.85 7.66
N LEU A 196 -8.93 -3.07 6.82
CA LEU A 196 -9.83 -4.22 6.90
C LEU A 196 -10.04 -4.81 5.50
N GLY A 197 -9.63 -6.06 5.30
CA GLY A 197 -9.74 -6.73 4.01
C GLY A 197 -10.11 -8.19 4.12
N VAL A 198 -10.45 -8.78 2.98
CA VAL A 198 -10.77 -10.20 2.86
C VAL A 198 -9.84 -10.83 1.86
N ARG A 199 -9.03 -11.79 2.30
CA ARG A 199 -8.19 -12.57 1.40
C ARG A 199 -9.01 -13.69 0.76
N LEU A 200 -9.17 -13.58 -0.56
CA LEU A 200 -9.85 -14.57 -1.38
C LEU A 200 -8.80 -15.49 -2.04
N ARG A 201 -8.78 -16.75 -1.61
CA ARG A 201 -7.92 -17.82 -2.13
C ARG A 201 -8.69 -19.13 -2.17
N GLU A 202 -8.26 -20.08 -2.98
CA GLU A 202 -8.79 -21.44 -2.94
C GLU A 202 -8.42 -22.13 -1.62
N ALA A 203 -9.34 -22.92 -1.05
CA ALA A 203 -9.08 -23.66 0.18
C ALA A 203 -8.06 -24.76 -0.08
N GLN A 204 -6.99 -24.78 0.71
CA GLN A 204 -5.92 -25.77 0.57
C GLN A 204 -5.29 -26.10 1.92
N SER A 205 -4.75 -27.31 2.04
CA SER A 205 -4.13 -27.79 3.27
C SER A 205 -2.60 -27.84 3.13
N LEU A 206 -1.88 -27.34 4.14
CA LEU A 206 -0.42 -27.38 4.28
C LEU A 206 -0.07 -28.16 5.56
N GLY A 207 0.21 -29.45 5.41
CA GLY A 207 0.36 -30.33 6.57
C GLY A 207 -0.96 -30.43 7.36
N SER A 208 -0.97 -29.95 8.60
CA SER A 208 -2.17 -29.86 9.46
C SER A 208 -2.90 -28.51 9.40
N LEU A 209 -2.42 -27.55 8.61
CA LEU A 209 -3.06 -26.25 8.45
C LEU A 209 -4.02 -26.22 7.28
N ASP A 210 -5.25 -25.77 7.53
CA ASP A 210 -6.21 -25.43 6.47
C ASP A 210 -6.17 -23.92 6.20
N LEU A 211 -5.55 -23.53 5.09
CA LEU A 211 -5.59 -22.16 4.60
C LEU A 211 -6.86 -21.96 3.76
N THR A 212 -7.66 -20.97 4.16
CA THR A 212 -8.97 -20.68 3.57
C THR A 212 -9.14 -19.17 3.44
N HIS A 213 -10.36 -18.70 3.18
CA HIS A 213 -10.66 -17.27 3.21
C HIS A 213 -10.38 -16.67 4.60
N GLU A 214 -9.65 -15.56 4.61
CA GLU A 214 -9.24 -14.89 5.85
C GLU A 214 -9.69 -13.44 5.86
N LEU A 215 -10.13 -12.96 7.01
CA LEU A 215 -10.17 -11.55 7.33
C LEU A 215 -8.73 -11.11 7.61
N VAL A 216 -8.24 -10.13 6.88
CA VAL A 216 -6.97 -9.46 7.16
C VAL A 216 -7.25 -8.11 7.81
N TYR A 217 -6.48 -7.77 8.83
CA TYR A 217 -6.65 -6.52 9.56
C TYR A 217 -5.29 -5.92 9.92
N GLY A 218 -5.23 -4.61 9.96
CA GLY A 218 -4.02 -3.86 10.31
C GLY A 218 -4.37 -2.54 10.96
N MET A 219 -3.53 -2.09 11.88
CA MET A 219 -3.64 -0.80 12.54
C MET A 219 -2.26 -0.15 12.60
N GLY A 220 -2.18 1.11 12.18
CA GLY A 220 -0.94 1.89 12.17
C GLY A 220 -1.07 3.13 13.04
N LEU A 221 0.01 3.50 13.73
CA LEU A 221 0.18 4.74 14.47
C LEU A 221 1.50 5.40 14.06
N GLY A 222 1.44 6.67 13.67
CA GLY A 222 2.59 7.46 13.24
C GLY A 222 2.68 8.76 14.02
N VAL A 223 3.86 9.10 14.52
CA VAL A 223 4.10 10.33 15.27
C VAL A 223 5.36 11.02 14.73
N PRO A 224 5.22 12.16 14.02
CA PRO A 224 6.34 13.00 13.63
C PRO A 224 6.94 13.64 14.88
N LEU A 225 8.23 13.40 15.11
CA LEU A 225 8.96 13.96 16.25
C LEU A 225 9.64 15.27 15.91
N ILE A 226 10.34 15.28 14.78
CA ILE A 226 11.06 16.42 14.22
C ILE A 226 10.87 16.40 12.69
N PRO A 227 11.18 17.50 11.96
CA PRO A 227 11.09 17.50 10.51
C PRO A 227 11.80 16.29 9.89
N GLY A 228 11.08 15.58 9.02
CA GLY A 228 11.56 14.37 8.35
C GLY A 228 11.52 13.09 9.19
N LEU A 229 11.51 13.13 10.53
CA LEU A 229 11.51 11.94 11.39
C LEU A 229 10.13 11.61 11.94
N GLU A 230 9.64 10.42 11.62
CA GLU A 230 8.41 9.84 12.13
C GLU A 230 8.70 8.53 12.88
N ILE A 231 8.16 8.37 14.08
CA ILE A 231 8.10 7.09 14.78
C ILE A 231 6.81 6.39 14.40
N ILE A 232 6.90 5.12 14.03
CA ILE A 232 5.78 4.34 13.53
C ILE A 232 5.67 3.06 14.34
N GLY A 233 4.47 2.76 14.84
CA GLY A 233 4.10 1.47 15.38
C GLY A 233 2.92 0.89 14.62
N GLU A 234 2.91 -0.41 14.38
CA GLU A 234 1.77 -1.09 13.77
C GLU A 234 1.48 -2.43 14.42
N ALA A 235 0.24 -2.88 14.27
CA ALA A 235 -0.21 -4.21 14.62
C ALA A 235 -1.04 -4.76 13.46
N PHE A 236 -0.74 -5.96 13.00
CA PHE A 236 -1.46 -6.56 11.87
C PHE A 236 -1.58 -8.06 12.03
N GLY A 237 -2.57 -8.63 11.38
CA GLY A 237 -2.86 -10.05 11.51
C GLY A 237 -3.92 -10.55 10.55
N ALA A 238 -4.27 -11.82 10.75
CA ALA A 238 -5.33 -12.46 10.00
C ALA A 238 -6.17 -13.35 10.93
N ALA A 239 -7.42 -13.57 10.53
CA ALA A 239 -8.31 -14.53 11.17
C ALA A 239 -9.11 -15.28 10.09
N PRO A 240 -9.33 -16.59 10.23
CA PRO A 240 -10.18 -17.33 9.31
C PRO A 240 -11.61 -16.79 9.38
N ILE A 241 -12.29 -16.66 8.24
CA ILE A 241 -13.69 -16.16 8.19
C ILE A 241 -14.67 -17.22 8.70
N GLN A 242 -14.37 -18.49 8.44
CA GLN A 242 -15.14 -19.61 8.94
C GLN A 242 -14.60 -20.05 10.29
N ASP A 243 -15.52 -20.45 11.19
CA ASP A 243 -15.18 -21.01 12.50
C ASP A 243 -14.24 -20.12 13.34
N VAL A 244 -14.50 -18.81 13.39
CA VAL A 244 -13.71 -17.81 14.13
C VAL A 244 -13.49 -18.19 15.61
N ARG A 245 -14.40 -18.98 16.21
CA ARG A 245 -14.32 -19.46 17.60
C ARG A 245 -13.43 -20.69 17.77
N ASP A 246 -13.11 -21.39 16.70
CA ASP A 246 -12.22 -22.54 16.73
C ASP A 246 -10.82 -22.07 17.14
N ARG A 247 -10.30 -22.70 18.20
CA ARG A 247 -8.98 -22.40 18.75
C ARG A 247 -7.87 -23.23 18.09
N SER A 248 -8.24 -24.21 17.28
CA SER A 248 -7.29 -25.01 16.50
C SER A 248 -6.78 -24.30 15.25
N ARG A 249 -7.48 -23.25 14.79
CA ARG A 249 -7.09 -22.47 13.61
C ARG A 249 -6.12 -21.35 13.97
N SER A 250 -5.10 -21.20 13.12
CA SER A 250 -4.06 -20.17 13.19
C SER A 250 -4.66 -18.75 13.12
N LYS A 251 -4.26 -17.87 14.06
CA LYS A 251 -4.69 -16.47 14.14
C LYS A 251 -3.46 -15.57 14.34
N PRO A 252 -2.60 -15.46 13.32
CA PRO A 252 -1.35 -14.73 13.44
C PRO A 252 -1.61 -13.25 13.73
N LEU A 253 -0.91 -12.73 14.73
CA LEU A 253 -0.86 -11.33 15.11
C LEU A 253 0.61 -10.94 15.30
N GLU A 254 1.04 -9.89 14.63
CA GLU A 254 2.39 -9.32 14.69
C GLU A 254 2.30 -7.84 15.08
N VAL A 255 3.28 -7.37 15.84
CA VAL A 255 3.43 -5.96 16.20
C VAL A 255 4.84 -5.48 15.87
N ASP A 256 4.91 -4.30 15.25
CA ASP A 256 6.14 -3.72 14.75
C ASP A 256 6.33 -2.30 15.29
N LEU A 257 7.57 -1.92 15.51
CA LEU A 257 7.98 -0.58 15.93
C LEU A 257 9.23 -0.16 15.17
N GLY A 258 9.24 1.07 14.69
CA GLY A 258 10.37 1.62 13.97
C GLY A 258 10.27 3.11 13.73
N ALA A 259 11.08 3.59 12.81
CA ALA A 259 11.11 4.98 12.41
C ALA A 259 11.28 5.11 10.90
N ARG A 260 10.80 6.22 10.36
CA ARG A 260 11.07 6.70 9.02
C ARG A 260 11.73 8.07 9.09
N TYR A 261 12.84 8.22 8.38
CA TYR A 261 13.48 9.51 8.16
C TYR A 261 13.44 9.87 6.68
N THR A 262 12.72 10.94 6.33
CA THR A 262 12.63 11.47 4.97
C THR A 262 13.57 12.65 4.82
N LEU A 263 14.57 12.51 3.95
CA LEU A 263 15.49 13.57 3.59
C LEU A 263 14.81 14.59 2.65
N PRO A 264 15.28 15.86 2.63
CA PRO A 264 14.77 16.88 1.71
C PRO A 264 14.83 16.50 0.22
N VAL A 265 15.71 15.57 -0.15
CA VAL A 265 15.85 15.05 -1.51
C VAL A 265 14.77 14.01 -1.88
N GLY A 266 13.77 13.79 -1.03
CA GLY A 266 12.69 12.81 -1.23
C GLY A 266 13.07 11.36 -0.90
N LEU A 267 14.28 11.12 -0.36
CA LEU A 267 14.72 9.79 0.06
C LEU A 267 14.18 9.49 1.46
N ALA A 268 13.33 8.48 1.59
CA ALA A 268 12.84 7.95 2.85
C ALA A 268 13.63 6.70 3.25
N ILE A 269 14.21 6.73 4.44
CA ILE A 269 14.89 5.59 5.08
C ILE A 269 13.99 5.11 6.23
N THR A 270 13.52 3.88 6.15
CA THR A 270 12.64 3.27 7.14
C THR A 270 13.34 2.09 7.79
N GLY A 271 13.26 1.95 9.10
CA GLY A 271 13.84 0.81 9.80
C GLY A 271 13.10 0.50 11.08
N GLY A 272 13.02 -0.79 11.43
CA GLY A 272 12.28 -1.21 12.60
C GLY A 272 12.44 -2.69 12.91
N VAL A 273 11.74 -3.10 13.97
CA VAL A 273 11.72 -4.45 14.50
C VAL A 273 10.29 -4.86 14.83
N GLY A 274 10.06 -6.16 14.83
CA GLY A 274 8.74 -6.75 15.01
C GLY A 274 8.76 -8.01 15.84
N SER A 275 7.60 -8.43 16.34
CA SER A 275 7.42 -9.71 17.01
C SER A 275 5.99 -10.20 16.86
N GLY A 276 5.84 -11.49 16.56
CA GLY A 276 4.58 -12.20 16.62
C GLY A 276 4.10 -12.32 18.06
N LEU A 277 2.90 -11.79 18.33
CA LEU A 277 2.20 -11.96 19.61
C LEU A 277 1.56 -13.35 19.75
N THR A 278 1.48 -14.08 18.63
CA THR A 278 0.95 -15.44 18.54
C THR A 278 2.00 -16.34 17.90
N ALA A 279 2.14 -17.58 18.38
CA ALA A 279 3.00 -18.60 17.78
C ALA A 279 2.27 -19.33 16.64
N ASP A 280 1.76 -18.55 15.69
CA ASP A 280 0.91 -19.00 14.58
C ASP A 280 1.61 -18.77 13.24
N VAL A 281 1.18 -19.49 12.21
CA VAL A 281 1.82 -19.44 10.89
C VAL A 281 1.80 -18.02 10.31
N GLY A 282 2.99 -17.52 9.99
CA GLY A 282 3.20 -16.20 9.43
C GLY A 282 3.45 -15.10 10.47
N ALA A 283 3.38 -15.41 11.77
CA ALA A 283 3.80 -14.54 12.87
C ALA A 283 5.16 -15.02 13.42
N PRO A 284 6.27 -14.32 13.11
CA PRO A 284 7.61 -14.74 13.51
C PRO A 284 7.89 -14.51 14.99
N GLN A 285 8.88 -15.20 15.56
CA GLN A 285 9.37 -14.87 16.91
C GLN A 285 9.89 -13.43 16.98
N TRP A 286 10.62 -13.02 15.96
CA TRP A 286 11.05 -11.64 15.76
C TRP A 286 11.24 -11.33 14.28
N ARG A 287 11.12 -10.05 13.94
CA ARG A 287 11.42 -9.47 12.63
C ARG A 287 12.36 -8.27 12.79
N ALA A 288 13.20 -8.05 11.79
CA ALA A 288 13.86 -6.77 11.57
C ALA A 288 13.69 -6.38 10.10
N PHE A 289 13.55 -5.09 9.84
CA PHE A 289 13.37 -4.59 8.48
C PHE A 289 14.07 -3.25 8.25
N LEU A 290 14.45 -3.04 7.01
CA LEU A 290 15.02 -1.80 6.47
C LEU A 290 14.39 -1.54 5.10
N GLY A 291 13.91 -0.32 4.88
CA GLY A 291 13.30 0.13 3.63
C GLY A 291 13.96 1.40 3.16
N LEU A 292 14.22 1.47 1.86
CA LEU A 292 14.61 2.69 1.15
C LEU A 292 13.53 2.96 0.11
N ALA A 293 12.97 4.16 0.11
CA ALA A 293 12.02 4.59 -0.90
C ALA A 293 12.39 5.99 -1.35
N TRP A 294 12.37 6.25 -2.66
CA TRP A 294 12.66 7.57 -3.19
C TRP A 294 11.41 8.14 -3.85
N ALA A 295 10.74 9.05 -3.15
CA ALA A 295 9.64 9.81 -3.70
C ALA A 295 10.21 11.16 -4.12
N GLN A 296 10.60 11.27 -5.39
CA GLN A 296 11.10 12.55 -5.90
C GLN A 296 9.98 13.58 -5.80
N ASP A 297 10.14 14.55 -4.91
CA ASP A 297 9.45 15.83 -5.01
C ASP A 297 10.14 16.56 -6.16
N LYS A 298 9.43 16.74 -7.27
CA LYS A 298 10.02 17.21 -8.53
C LYS A 298 10.59 18.64 -8.46
N CYS A 299 10.51 19.31 -7.32
CA CYS A 299 10.45 20.76 -7.27
C CYS A 299 11.20 21.40 -6.09
N GLY A 300 12.05 20.64 -5.38
CA GLY A 300 12.86 21.21 -4.28
C GLY A 300 12.06 21.50 -3.00
N PRO A 301 12.59 22.36 -2.10
CA PRO A 301 11.92 22.78 -0.86
C PRO A 301 10.55 23.40 -1.14
N ASP A 302 9.63 23.30 -0.19
CA ASP A 302 8.29 23.88 -0.25
C ASP A 302 8.20 24.96 0.84
N SER A 303 8.26 26.23 0.43
CA SER A 303 8.39 27.39 1.31
C SER A 303 7.06 27.83 1.93
N ASP A 304 5.93 27.52 1.31
CA ASP A 304 4.61 27.94 1.78
C ASP A 304 3.73 26.79 2.31
N GLY A 305 4.19 25.54 2.13
CA GLY A 305 3.63 24.34 2.71
C GLY A 305 2.38 23.83 1.99
N ASP A 306 2.20 24.14 0.71
CA ASP A 306 1.03 23.71 -0.06
C ASP A 306 1.17 22.33 -0.70
N GLY A 307 2.36 21.74 -0.64
CA GLY A 307 2.67 20.44 -1.21
C GLY A 307 3.15 20.50 -2.66
N VAL A 308 3.56 21.65 -3.17
CA VAL A 308 4.32 21.86 -4.41
C VAL A 308 5.66 22.47 -4.01
N GLY A 309 6.76 21.99 -4.58
CA GLY A 309 8.07 22.55 -4.24
C GLY A 309 8.33 23.84 -5.01
N ASP A 310 9.03 24.80 -4.41
CA ASP A 310 9.34 26.15 -4.90
C ASP A 310 9.83 26.20 -6.36
N GLU A 311 10.52 25.17 -6.85
CA GLU A 311 11.05 25.15 -8.22
C GLU A 311 9.98 24.83 -9.29
N CYS A 312 8.84 24.25 -8.90
CA CYS A 312 7.69 24.07 -9.79
C CYS A 312 6.39 24.61 -9.20
N ASP A 313 6.48 25.35 -8.10
CA ASP A 313 5.39 26.11 -7.56
C ASP A 313 5.25 27.39 -8.38
N LEU A 314 4.08 27.60 -8.98
CA LEU A 314 3.73 28.81 -9.68
C LEU A 314 3.61 30.00 -8.72
N CYS A 315 3.37 29.73 -7.44
CA CYS A 315 3.25 30.68 -6.35
C CYS A 315 4.10 30.32 -5.11
N PRO A 316 5.45 30.31 -5.18
CA PRO A 316 6.38 29.79 -4.13
C PRO A 316 6.29 30.38 -2.71
N ARG A 317 5.40 31.33 -2.47
CA ARG A 317 5.20 32.01 -1.17
C ARG A 317 3.73 32.14 -0.80
N LYS A 318 2.82 31.57 -1.58
CA LYS A 318 1.38 31.64 -1.35
C LYS A 318 0.78 30.29 -1.68
N ALA A 319 0.47 29.57 -0.60
CA ALA A 319 -0.01 28.20 -0.69
C ALA A 319 -1.22 28.04 -1.61
N ASP A 320 -1.03 27.28 -2.70
CA ASP A 320 -2.03 26.90 -3.69
C ASP A 320 -1.70 25.54 -4.35
N ALA A 321 -2.16 24.46 -3.75
CA ALA A 321 -1.91 23.11 -4.27
C ALA A 321 -2.51 22.82 -5.67
N ASP A 322 -3.45 23.65 -6.15
CA ASP A 322 -4.16 23.42 -7.42
C ASP A 322 -3.38 23.97 -8.63
N GLN A 323 -2.46 24.93 -8.43
CA GLN A 323 -1.49 25.42 -9.41
C GLN A 323 -2.15 25.80 -10.75
N LEU A 324 -3.23 26.59 -10.68
CA LEU A 324 -3.91 27.15 -11.85
C LEU A 324 -3.05 28.28 -12.45
N ASP A 325 -3.03 28.34 -13.77
CA ASP A 325 -2.27 29.28 -14.62
C ASP A 325 -3.15 29.56 -15.84
N THR A 326 -4.07 30.51 -15.69
CA THR A 326 -5.17 30.72 -16.63
C THR A 326 -4.67 31.34 -17.96
N ASP A 327 -3.62 32.18 -17.92
CA ASP A 327 -3.04 32.83 -19.10
C ASP A 327 -1.77 32.12 -19.66
N GLY A 328 -1.16 31.22 -18.88
CA GLY A 328 -0.01 30.41 -19.29
C GLY A 328 1.34 31.10 -19.16
N ASP A 329 1.46 32.16 -18.36
CA ASP A 329 2.68 32.96 -18.21
C ASP A 329 3.68 32.38 -17.18
N ARG A 330 3.26 31.34 -16.44
CA ARG A 330 3.96 30.66 -15.33
C ARG A 330 3.96 31.39 -13.98
N MET A 331 3.09 32.38 -13.81
CA MET A 331 2.59 32.83 -12.53
C MET A 331 1.28 32.11 -12.26
N GLY A 332 1.01 31.71 -11.02
CA GLY A 332 -0.24 31.03 -10.72
C GLY A 332 -1.34 32.03 -10.41
N ASP A 333 -2.60 31.72 -10.72
CA ASP A 333 -3.77 32.56 -10.42
C ASP A 333 -3.83 32.99 -8.94
N ALA A 334 -3.24 32.20 -8.04
CA ALA A 334 -3.15 32.58 -6.64
C ALA A 334 -2.23 33.80 -6.42
N CYS A 335 -1.15 33.98 -7.18
CA CYS A 335 -0.14 35.02 -6.98
C CYS A 335 0.01 35.98 -8.17
N ASP A 336 -0.73 35.75 -9.24
CA ASP A 336 -0.97 36.71 -10.29
C ASP A 336 -1.97 37.79 -9.82
N ALA A 337 -1.98 38.92 -10.51
CA ALA A 337 -2.92 40.02 -10.32
C ALA A 337 -3.79 40.27 -11.57
N ASP A 338 -3.57 39.50 -12.63
CA ASP A 338 -4.23 39.55 -13.94
C ASP A 338 -4.31 38.12 -14.51
N ASP A 339 -5.18 37.29 -13.92
CA ASP A 339 -5.19 35.82 -14.12
C ASP A 339 -5.42 35.41 -15.58
N ASP A 340 -6.03 36.25 -16.43
CA ASP A 340 -6.31 35.93 -17.84
C ASP A 340 -5.44 36.68 -18.87
N GLY A 341 -4.51 37.51 -18.39
CA GLY A 341 -3.50 38.18 -19.21
C GLY A 341 -4.06 39.20 -20.20
N ASP A 342 -5.23 39.80 -19.93
CA ASP A 342 -5.86 40.79 -20.81
C ASP A 342 -5.40 42.25 -20.58
N ALA A 343 -4.50 42.44 -19.61
CA ALA A 343 -3.94 43.70 -19.13
C ALA A 343 -4.85 44.50 -18.18
N ILE A 344 -5.89 43.89 -17.60
CA ILE A 344 -6.78 44.49 -16.62
C ILE A 344 -6.76 43.66 -15.34
N VAL A 345 -6.16 44.23 -14.30
CA VAL A 345 -6.04 43.55 -13.00
C VAL A 345 -7.39 43.02 -12.46
N ASP A 346 -7.41 41.81 -11.90
CA ASP A 346 -8.63 41.08 -11.50
C ASP A 346 -9.57 41.91 -10.64
N SER A 347 -8.99 42.74 -9.76
CA SER A 347 -9.74 43.63 -8.86
C SER A 347 -10.61 44.68 -9.57
N ARG A 348 -10.42 44.86 -10.88
CA ARG A 348 -11.10 45.83 -11.76
C ARG A 348 -11.68 45.18 -13.01
N ASP A 349 -11.45 43.89 -13.18
CA ASP A 349 -11.92 43.13 -14.32
C ASP A 349 -13.34 42.59 -14.06
N ASN A 350 -14.21 42.71 -15.05
CA ASN A 350 -15.54 42.12 -15.02
C ASN A 350 -15.56 40.63 -15.38
N CYS A 351 -14.48 40.10 -15.96
CA CYS A 351 -14.32 38.70 -16.30
C CYS A 351 -12.91 38.18 -15.92
N PRO A 352 -12.52 38.10 -14.63
CA PRO A 352 -11.14 37.81 -14.19
C PRO A 352 -10.48 36.51 -14.67
N LEU A 353 -11.15 35.67 -15.44
CA LEU A 353 -10.63 34.39 -15.94
C LEU A 353 -10.89 34.22 -17.45
N ILE A 354 -11.36 35.27 -18.14
CA ILE A 354 -11.76 35.23 -19.55
C ILE A 354 -11.37 36.54 -20.23
N ALA A 355 -10.22 36.49 -20.91
CA ALA A 355 -9.62 37.69 -21.50
C ALA A 355 -10.59 38.53 -22.33
N ASN A 356 -10.84 39.76 -21.88
CA ASN A 356 -11.71 40.71 -22.51
C ASN A 356 -11.22 42.15 -22.29
N SER A 357 -10.08 42.48 -22.88
CA SER A 357 -9.41 43.80 -22.77
C SER A 357 -10.28 45.05 -23.07
N ASP A 358 -11.45 44.89 -23.68
CA ASP A 358 -12.45 45.95 -23.91
C ASP A 358 -13.55 46.06 -22.83
N GLN A 359 -13.51 45.18 -21.83
CA GLN A 359 -14.44 45.00 -20.72
C GLN A 359 -15.88 44.84 -21.19
N HIS A 360 -16.07 44.25 -22.37
CA HIS A 360 -17.40 44.06 -22.93
C HIS A 360 -18.18 43.00 -22.15
N ASN A 361 -19.26 43.44 -21.51
CA ASN A 361 -20.25 42.58 -20.91
C ASN A 361 -21.08 41.90 -22.01
N SER A 362 -21.10 40.56 -22.02
CA SER A 362 -21.87 39.74 -22.96
C SER A 362 -22.97 38.90 -22.28
N ASP A 363 -23.24 39.13 -21.00
CA ASP A 363 -24.14 38.31 -20.18
C ASP A 363 -25.57 38.87 -20.00
N GLY A 364 -25.87 40.04 -20.58
CA GLY A 364 -27.22 40.41 -21.08
C GLY A 364 -28.36 40.53 -20.07
#